data_AF-A0A1Q8KRG5-F1
#
_entry.id   AF-A0A1Q8KRG5-F1
#
_cell.length_a   1.000
_cell.length_b   1.000
_cell.length_c   1.000
_cell.angle_alpha   90.00
_cell.angle_beta   90.00
_cell.angle_gamma   90.00
#
_symmetry.space_group_name_H-M   'P 1'
#
loop_
_entity.id
_entity.type
_entity.pdbx_description
1 polymer ?
#
loop_
_entity_poly.entity_id
_entity_poly.type
_entity_poly.pdbx_seq_one_letter_code
_entity_poly.pdbx_strand_id
1 'polypeptide(L)'
;MARPGAERPPEVVLRTPGPGLIGLPWELPLAEWDETEVPLRDIEVGTSRHLVRFVEADGALWALKDLPERIARREYEVLRRLEDECLPAVKPAGFVNQPAHETAILVTRYLTGSWQYRRLIMRLPPNRPRHRARLFDAMISLLVDLHRHGVFWGDCSLNNTLFVRDGQTLQASLVDAETSEVHPTGLSDGQRELDLSILVENVAAGMIDLAESLDRPPEIVPQLIDEATALPDRYRQLWDALHTTPVFAFGDRYRIEGVIRELNDLGFAVDEVSLRPVGDGRSRLQVSVGDRTFHCTLLRRLTGVEVGEGQARILLGDLNAHREWMRGRTGQDVSERVAARSWADHCLEPGMRAAHEALGGVGSEVQAYCDLLEVRWLLSERAGADVGNEAALAALGGRAPTDSAAKMAVADTRDDQLPRSTD
;
A
#
# COMPACT_ATOMS: atom_id res chain seq x y z
N MET A 1 4.29 -48.76 33.75
CA MET A 1 3.47 -47.64 33.24
C MET A 1 4.36 -46.42 33.14
N ALA A 2 4.79 -46.09 31.93
CA ALA A 2 5.42 -44.81 31.64
C ALA A 2 4.35 -43.72 31.76
N ARG A 3 4.68 -42.60 32.41
CA ARG A 3 3.81 -41.41 32.42
C ARG A 3 3.60 -40.95 30.96
N PRO A 4 2.39 -40.53 30.56
CA PRO A 4 2.22 -39.87 29.26
C PRO A 4 3.18 -38.68 29.23
N GLY A 5 3.89 -38.50 28.12
CA GLY A 5 4.89 -37.45 27.97
C GLY A 5 4.28 -36.10 28.30
N ALA A 6 4.96 -35.32 29.14
CA ALA A 6 4.59 -33.93 29.34
C ALA A 6 4.74 -33.22 27.98
N GLU A 7 3.62 -32.90 27.34
CA GLU A 7 3.59 -32.06 26.15
C GLU A 7 4.35 -30.77 26.45
N ARG A 8 5.30 -30.41 25.59
CA ARG A 8 6.06 -29.18 25.78
C ARG A 8 5.09 -28.01 25.58
N PRO A 9 5.05 -27.04 26.51
CA PRO A 9 4.20 -25.87 26.35
C PRO A 9 4.63 -25.06 25.12
N PRO A 10 3.71 -24.28 24.53
CA PRO A 10 4.04 -23.41 23.41
C PRO A 10 5.07 -22.34 23.82
N GLU A 11 5.97 -22.00 22.90
CA GLU A 11 6.90 -20.88 23.06
C GLU A 11 6.31 -19.66 22.35
N VAL A 12 5.87 -18.66 23.11
CA VAL A 12 5.19 -17.47 22.60
C VAL A 12 6.14 -16.28 22.58
N VAL A 13 6.39 -15.70 21.40
CA VAL A 13 7.15 -14.47 21.21
C VAL A 13 6.27 -13.42 20.58
N LEU A 14 5.88 -12.39 21.34
CA LEU A 14 5.04 -11.29 20.87
C LEU A 14 5.79 -9.96 20.95
N ARG A 15 5.56 -9.09 19.96
CA ARG A 15 6.10 -7.73 19.89
C ARG A 15 5.11 -6.65 20.28
N THR A 16 3.82 -7.00 20.29
CA THR A 16 2.74 -6.15 20.84
C THR A 16 2.03 -6.92 21.96
N PRO A 17 2.64 -7.02 23.17
CA PRO A 17 2.07 -7.81 24.26
C PRO A 17 0.87 -7.09 24.90
N GLY A 18 -0.31 -7.28 24.31
CA GLY A 18 -1.59 -6.89 24.90
C GLY A 18 -2.22 -8.05 25.68
N PRO A 19 -3.00 -7.77 26.75
CA PRO A 19 -3.63 -8.82 27.56
C PRO A 19 -4.52 -9.77 26.75
N GLY A 20 -5.26 -9.26 25.78
CA GLY A 20 -6.11 -10.06 24.90
C GLY A 20 -5.31 -11.01 24.02
N LEU A 21 -4.26 -10.49 23.37
CA LEU A 21 -3.40 -11.30 22.49
C LEU A 21 -2.58 -12.35 23.26
N ILE A 22 -2.08 -12.01 24.45
CA ILE A 22 -1.37 -12.96 25.32
C ILE A 22 -2.30 -14.06 25.80
N GLY A 23 -3.57 -13.73 26.09
CA GLY A 23 -4.56 -14.65 26.64
C GLY A 23 -5.22 -15.61 25.64
N LEU A 24 -4.82 -15.59 24.37
CA LEU A 24 -5.32 -16.53 23.37
C LEU A 24 -4.85 -17.98 23.69
N PRO A 25 -5.61 -19.01 23.26
CA PRO A 25 -5.34 -20.40 23.59
C PRO A 25 -4.19 -20.98 22.73
N TRP A 26 -2.98 -20.47 22.94
CA TRP A 26 -1.77 -20.83 22.20
C TRP A 26 -1.34 -22.29 22.37
N GLU A 27 -1.89 -22.99 23.36
CA GLU A 27 -1.69 -24.42 23.59
C GLU A 27 -2.50 -25.30 22.62
N LEU A 28 -3.57 -24.76 22.01
CA LEU A 28 -4.43 -25.49 21.09
C LEU A 28 -4.01 -25.27 19.63
N PRO A 29 -4.12 -26.28 18.75
CA PRO A 29 -3.97 -26.08 17.30
C PRO A 29 -4.93 -25.00 16.80
N LEU A 30 -4.50 -24.16 15.86
CA LEU A 30 -5.30 -23.03 15.38
C LEU A 30 -6.66 -23.47 14.78
N ALA A 31 -6.71 -24.68 14.22
CA ALA A 31 -7.93 -25.27 13.67
C ALA A 31 -9.01 -25.57 14.72
N GLU A 32 -8.62 -25.75 15.99
CA GLU A 32 -9.51 -26.15 17.09
C GLU A 32 -10.00 -24.96 17.91
N TRP A 33 -9.60 -23.72 17.57
CA TRP A 33 -10.03 -22.54 18.30
C TRP A 33 -11.54 -22.31 18.16
N ASP A 34 -12.22 -22.18 19.30
CA ASP A 34 -13.67 -21.98 19.40
C ASP A 34 -14.03 -20.50 19.20
N GLU A 35 -14.93 -20.22 18.25
CA GLU A 35 -15.43 -18.88 17.95
C GLU A 35 -16.27 -18.26 19.08
N THR A 36 -16.75 -19.07 20.02
CA THR A 36 -17.49 -18.59 21.20
C THR A 36 -16.58 -18.13 22.34
N GLU A 37 -15.34 -18.60 22.36
CA GLU A 37 -14.35 -18.29 23.40
C GLU A 37 -13.28 -17.31 22.91
N VAL A 38 -12.97 -17.36 21.61
CA VAL A 38 -12.00 -16.48 20.94
C VAL A 38 -12.74 -15.52 20.02
N PRO A 39 -12.44 -14.21 20.03
CA PRO A 39 -13.03 -13.21 19.14
C PRO A 39 -12.52 -13.34 17.70
N LEU A 40 -12.84 -14.46 17.06
CA LEU A 40 -12.51 -14.75 15.67
C LEU A 40 -13.36 -13.90 14.72
N ARG A 41 -12.75 -13.48 13.61
CA ARG A 41 -13.40 -12.73 12.54
C ARG A 41 -13.37 -13.56 11.27
N ASP A 42 -14.54 -13.71 10.65
CA ASP A 42 -14.68 -14.30 9.32
C ASP A 42 -14.31 -13.24 8.28
N ILE A 43 -13.11 -13.38 7.71
CA ILE A 43 -12.60 -12.52 6.66
C ILE A 43 -12.35 -13.40 5.46
N GLU A 44 -13.10 -13.13 4.39
CA GLU A 44 -12.88 -13.78 3.11
C GLU A 44 -11.47 -13.44 2.61
N VAL A 45 -10.60 -14.44 2.63
CA VAL A 45 -9.27 -14.35 2.07
C VAL A 45 -9.16 -15.26 0.87
N GLY A 46 -8.37 -14.84 -0.13
CA GLY A 46 -7.96 -15.67 -1.24
C GLY A 46 -7.36 -17.00 -0.79
N THR A 47 -7.29 -17.95 -1.72
CA THR A 47 -6.83 -19.31 -1.48
C THR A 47 -5.42 -19.30 -0.88
N SER A 48 -5.30 -19.69 0.39
CA SER A 48 -4.02 -19.94 1.04
C SER A 48 -3.75 -21.43 1.12
N ARG A 49 -2.47 -21.82 1.03
CA ARG A 49 -2.02 -23.20 1.25
C ARG A 49 -2.05 -23.58 2.73
N HIS A 50 -2.05 -22.58 3.60
CA HIS A 50 -1.98 -22.69 5.05
C HIS A 50 -3.28 -22.21 5.67
N LEU A 51 -3.61 -22.74 6.86
CA LEU A 51 -4.75 -22.24 7.62
C LEU A 51 -4.44 -20.81 8.07
N VAL A 52 -5.35 -19.89 7.75
CA VAL A 52 -5.30 -18.50 8.23
C VAL A 52 -6.58 -18.22 8.99
N ARG A 53 -6.44 -17.69 10.22
CA ARG A 53 -7.57 -17.17 11.00
C ARG A 53 -7.31 -15.73 11.42
N PHE A 54 -8.38 -14.97 11.60
CA PHE A 54 -8.30 -13.58 12.04
C PHE A 54 -8.88 -13.43 13.43
N VAL A 55 -8.20 -12.71 14.30
CA VAL A 55 -8.63 -12.51 15.69
C VAL A 55 -8.57 -11.02 16.04
N GLU A 56 -9.63 -10.54 16.68
CA GLU A 56 -9.66 -9.19 17.24
C GLU A 56 -9.21 -9.21 18.69
N ALA A 57 -8.07 -8.59 18.99
CA ALA A 57 -7.54 -8.53 20.34
C ALA A 57 -6.92 -7.16 20.59
N ASP A 58 -7.18 -6.60 21.76
CA ASP A 58 -6.62 -5.32 22.22
C ASP A 58 -6.92 -4.15 21.25
N GLY A 59 -8.11 -4.16 20.62
CA GLY A 59 -8.55 -3.13 19.68
C GLY A 59 -7.86 -3.18 18.32
N ALA A 60 -7.14 -4.26 18.01
CA ALA A 60 -6.51 -4.50 16.74
C ALA A 60 -6.93 -5.86 16.16
N LEU A 61 -6.89 -5.96 14.83
CA LEU A 61 -7.13 -7.19 14.10
C LEU A 61 -5.79 -7.84 13.73
N TRP A 62 -5.67 -9.14 14.00
CA TRP A 62 -4.46 -9.92 13.79
C TRP A 62 -4.75 -11.07 12.83
N ALA A 63 -3.80 -11.37 11.95
CA ALA A 63 -3.82 -12.55 11.11
C ALA A 63 -2.90 -13.62 11.71
N LEU A 64 -3.42 -14.83 11.86
CA LEU A 64 -2.73 -16.00 12.41
C LEU A 64 -2.57 -17.01 11.28
N LYS A 65 -1.34 -17.24 10.83
CA LYS A 65 -1.02 -18.23 9.78
C LYS A 65 -0.37 -19.44 10.43
N ASP A 66 -0.96 -20.63 10.28
CA ASP A 66 -0.46 -21.90 10.80
C ASP A 66 0.45 -22.59 9.77
N LEU A 67 1.72 -22.76 10.11
CA LEU A 67 2.73 -23.36 9.22
C LEU A 67 3.68 -24.31 9.97
N PRO A 68 4.44 -25.14 9.26
CA PRO A 68 5.58 -25.84 9.84
C PRO A 68 6.60 -24.87 10.46
N GLU A 69 7.16 -25.21 11.63
CA GLU A 69 8.02 -24.33 12.43
C GLU A 69 9.13 -23.64 11.61
N ARG A 70 9.85 -24.41 10.79
CA ARG A 70 10.97 -23.90 9.98
C ARG A 70 10.51 -22.81 9.00
N ILE A 71 9.32 -22.98 8.41
CA ILE A 71 8.77 -22.04 7.43
C ILE A 71 8.29 -20.78 8.14
N ALA A 72 7.48 -20.92 9.20
CA ALA A 72 7.00 -19.81 10.00
C ALA A 72 8.15 -18.95 10.57
N ARG A 73 9.22 -19.59 11.06
CA ARG A 73 10.40 -18.90 11.59
C ARG A 73 11.12 -18.09 10.51
N ARG A 74 11.35 -18.69 9.33
CA ARG A 74 11.97 -18.00 8.19
C ARG A 74 11.11 -16.82 7.74
N GLU A 75 9.81 -17.02 7.57
CA GLU A 75 8.88 -15.98 7.15
C GLU A 75 8.84 -14.82 8.16
N TYR A 76 8.78 -15.13 9.46
CA TYR A 76 8.88 -14.13 10.54
C TYR A 76 10.16 -13.31 10.46
N GLU A 77 11.31 -13.95 10.25
CA GLU A 77 12.61 -13.28 10.11
C GLU A 77 12.68 -12.36 8.88
N VAL A 78 12.13 -12.80 7.75
CA VAL A 78 12.04 -11.96 6.53
C VAL A 78 11.15 -10.76 6.79
N LEU A 79 9.93 -10.96 7.28
CA LEU A 79 8.99 -9.86 7.59
C LEU A 79 9.57 -8.87 8.61
N ARG A 80 10.34 -9.36 9.59
CA ARG A 80 11.04 -8.51 10.57
C ARG A 80 12.04 -7.60 9.88
N ARG A 81 12.82 -8.14 8.94
CA ARG A 81 13.76 -7.35 8.15
C ARG A 81 13.05 -6.36 7.24
N LEU A 82 11.95 -6.76 6.59
CA LEU A 82 11.15 -5.84 5.77
C LEU A 82 10.63 -4.66 6.60
N GLU A 83 10.13 -4.91 7.82
CA GLU A 83 9.67 -3.83 8.70
C GLU A 83 10.81 -2.92 9.17
N ASP A 84 11.97 -3.49 9.54
CA ASP A 84 13.13 -2.73 10.00
C ASP A 84 13.69 -1.82 8.87
N GLU A 85 13.51 -2.20 7.61
CA GLU A 85 13.85 -1.44 6.40
C GLU A 85 12.68 -0.55 5.88
N CYS A 86 11.58 -0.43 6.64
CA CYS A 86 10.38 0.33 6.26
C CYS A 86 9.75 -0.09 4.92
N LEU A 87 9.92 -1.36 4.52
CA LEU A 87 9.38 -1.88 3.26
C LEU A 87 7.87 -2.16 3.36
N PRO A 88 7.12 -2.01 2.26
CA PRO A 88 5.69 -2.23 2.25
C PRO A 88 5.34 -3.73 2.33
N ALA A 89 5.26 -4.23 3.56
CA ALA A 89 4.84 -5.59 3.88
C ALA A 89 3.97 -5.61 5.14
N VAL A 90 3.25 -6.71 5.37
CA VAL A 90 2.51 -6.93 6.61
C VAL A 90 3.46 -6.96 7.81
N LYS A 91 3.06 -6.31 8.91
CA LYS A 91 3.94 -6.15 10.07
C LYS A 91 3.90 -7.38 10.97
N PRO A 92 5.05 -8.04 11.25
CA PRO A 92 5.07 -9.22 12.11
C PRO A 92 4.87 -8.82 13.58
N ALA A 93 3.81 -9.34 14.18
CA ALA A 93 3.44 -9.08 15.56
C ALA A 93 3.97 -10.15 16.52
N GLY A 94 4.25 -11.35 16.03
CA GLY A 94 4.79 -12.43 16.84
C GLY A 94 4.96 -13.75 16.11
N PHE A 95 5.50 -14.71 16.85
CA PHE A 95 5.75 -16.08 16.44
C PHE A 95 5.47 -16.98 17.63
N VAL A 96 4.68 -18.04 17.42
CA VAL A 96 4.33 -19.02 18.45
C VAL A 96 4.73 -20.40 17.98
N ASN A 97 5.72 -21.01 18.64
CA ASN A 97 6.08 -22.39 18.37
C ASN A 97 5.17 -23.33 19.18
N GLN A 98 4.62 -24.37 18.55
CA GLN A 98 3.79 -25.37 19.20
C GLN A 98 4.43 -26.77 19.05
N PRO A 99 5.48 -27.10 19.82
CA PRO A 99 6.21 -28.36 19.65
C PRO A 99 5.36 -29.63 19.83
N ALA A 100 4.27 -29.54 20.60
CA ALA A 100 3.33 -30.65 20.79
C ALA A 100 2.54 -31.00 19.50
N HIS A 101 2.38 -30.02 18.61
CA HIS A 101 1.58 -30.12 17.38
C HIS A 101 2.45 -30.13 16.11
N GLU A 102 3.78 -30.02 16.25
CA GLU A 102 4.75 -29.90 15.14
C GLU A 102 4.48 -28.71 14.20
N THR A 103 3.80 -27.67 14.70
CA THR A 103 3.45 -26.46 13.97
C THR A 103 3.95 -25.20 14.67
N ALA A 104 3.88 -24.08 13.97
CA ALA A 104 4.05 -22.75 14.53
C ALA A 104 3.06 -21.78 13.90
N ILE A 105 2.66 -20.77 14.68
CA ILE A 105 1.75 -19.72 14.25
C ILE A 105 2.54 -18.44 14.05
N LEU A 106 2.52 -17.92 12.83
CA LEU A 106 2.97 -16.58 12.51
C LEU A 106 1.83 -15.59 12.79
N VAL A 107 2.11 -14.59 13.61
CA VAL A 107 1.15 -13.53 13.97
C VAL A 107 1.55 -12.26 13.24
N THR A 108 0.69 -11.74 12.37
CA THR A 108 0.89 -10.45 11.70
C THR A 108 -0.26 -9.49 12.02
N ARG A 109 0.02 -8.19 11.99
CA ARG A 109 -1.04 -7.17 12.08
C ARG A 109 -1.81 -7.16 10.76
N TYR A 110 -3.13 -7.23 10.86
CA TYR A 110 -3.98 -7.07 9.68
C TYR A 110 -3.87 -5.64 9.14
N LEU A 111 -3.68 -5.51 7.83
CA LEU A 111 -3.61 -4.23 7.16
C LEU A 111 -5.02 -3.67 6.97
N THR A 112 -5.47 -2.83 7.90
CA THR A 112 -6.82 -2.28 7.89
C THR A 112 -7.05 -1.39 6.67
N GLY A 113 -8.21 -1.53 6.02
CA GLY A 113 -8.54 -0.77 4.81
C GLY A 113 -7.77 -1.25 3.58
N SER A 114 -7.17 -2.44 3.64
CA SER A 114 -6.57 -3.07 2.47
C SER A 114 -7.57 -3.93 1.71
N TRP A 115 -7.30 -4.12 0.42
CA TRP A 115 -8.07 -5.01 -0.44
C TRP A 115 -7.17 -6.02 -1.11
N GLN A 116 -7.71 -7.23 -1.25
CA GLN A 116 -7.23 -8.17 -2.24
C GLN A 116 -7.66 -7.73 -3.63
N TYR A 117 -6.84 -8.02 -4.63
CA TYR A 117 -7.08 -7.55 -6.00
C TYR A 117 -8.47 -7.94 -6.54
N ARG A 118 -8.98 -9.15 -6.21
CA ARG A 118 -10.28 -9.65 -6.68
C ARG A 118 -11.41 -8.71 -6.26
N ARG A 119 -11.46 -8.36 -4.97
CA ARG A 119 -12.46 -7.45 -4.41
C ARG A 119 -12.37 -6.06 -5.03
N LEU A 120 -11.15 -5.58 -5.22
CA LEU A 120 -10.92 -4.26 -5.81
C LEU A 120 -11.42 -4.22 -7.26
N ILE A 121 -11.13 -5.23 -8.08
CA ILE A 121 -11.62 -5.29 -9.47
C ILE A 121 -13.12 -5.54 -9.55
N MET A 122 -13.71 -6.37 -8.68
CA MET A 122 -15.17 -6.55 -8.60
C MET A 122 -15.92 -5.23 -8.38
N ARG A 123 -15.31 -4.30 -7.64
CA ARG A 123 -15.88 -2.98 -7.35
C ARG A 123 -15.56 -1.92 -8.40
N LEU A 124 -14.57 -2.17 -9.28
CA LEU A 124 -14.21 -1.22 -10.33
C LEU A 124 -15.05 -1.45 -11.60
N PRO A 125 -15.42 -0.39 -12.33
CA PRO A 125 -16.10 -0.55 -13.59
C PRO A 125 -15.24 -1.34 -14.60
N PRO A 126 -15.78 -2.41 -15.24
CA PRO A 126 -15.01 -3.36 -16.05
C PRO A 126 -14.16 -2.75 -17.17
N ASN A 127 -14.61 -1.65 -17.74
CA ASN A 127 -14.02 -1.04 -18.95
C ASN A 127 -13.07 0.12 -18.61
N ARG A 128 -12.35 0.08 -17.49
CA ARG A 128 -11.44 1.16 -17.05
C ARG A 128 -9.97 0.69 -16.96
N PRO A 129 -9.23 0.64 -18.08
CA PRO A 129 -7.81 0.25 -18.11
C PRO A 129 -6.92 1.07 -17.16
N ARG A 130 -7.27 2.36 -16.96
CA ARG A 130 -6.52 3.25 -16.05
C ARG A 130 -6.49 2.80 -14.60
N HIS A 131 -7.53 2.13 -14.11
CA HIS A 131 -7.53 1.64 -12.73
C HIS A 131 -6.64 0.40 -12.56
N ARG A 132 -6.64 -0.49 -13.57
CA ARG A 132 -5.70 -1.64 -13.61
C ARG A 132 -4.25 -1.17 -13.71
N ALA A 133 -3.99 -0.15 -14.52
CA ALA A 133 -2.67 0.46 -14.59
C ALA A 133 -2.16 0.90 -13.21
N ARG A 134 -3.00 1.55 -12.38
CA ARG A 134 -2.62 1.96 -11.02
C ARG A 134 -2.30 0.79 -10.09
N LEU A 135 -2.99 -0.35 -10.23
CA LEU A 135 -2.69 -1.57 -9.47
C LEU A 135 -1.32 -2.12 -9.86
N PHE A 136 -1.07 -2.23 -11.16
CA PHE A 136 0.19 -2.70 -11.70
C PHE A 136 1.35 -1.78 -11.31
N ASP A 137 1.15 -0.46 -11.38
CA ASP A 137 2.14 0.51 -10.96
C ASP A 137 2.50 0.36 -9.47
N ALA A 138 1.50 0.10 -8.62
CA ALA A 138 1.71 -0.19 -7.21
C ALA A 138 2.52 -1.49 -6.99
N MET A 139 2.19 -2.57 -7.70
CA MET A 139 2.94 -3.84 -7.64
C MET A 139 4.38 -3.68 -8.11
N ILE A 140 4.60 -2.95 -9.20
CA ILE A 140 5.93 -2.71 -9.76
C ILE A 140 6.76 -1.86 -8.80
N SER A 141 6.15 -0.87 -8.15
CA SER A 141 6.80 -0.07 -7.12
C SER A 141 7.22 -0.92 -5.92
N LEU A 142 6.33 -1.81 -5.45
CA LEU A 142 6.66 -2.80 -4.41
C LEU A 142 7.83 -3.70 -4.83
N LEU A 143 7.79 -4.26 -6.05
CA LEU A 143 8.85 -5.15 -6.53
C LEU A 143 10.21 -4.44 -6.62
N VAL A 144 10.23 -3.20 -7.14
CA VAL A 144 11.43 -2.38 -7.19
C VAL A 144 11.99 -2.12 -5.79
N ASP A 145 11.13 -1.83 -4.80
CA ASP A 145 11.59 -1.63 -3.42
C ASP A 145 12.25 -2.87 -2.83
N LEU A 146 11.58 -4.01 -2.97
CA LEU A 146 12.09 -5.29 -2.50
C LEU A 146 13.47 -5.56 -3.12
N HIS A 147 13.58 -5.43 -4.44
CA HIS A 147 14.82 -5.69 -5.16
C HIS A 147 15.94 -4.70 -4.78
N ARG A 148 15.62 -3.42 -4.54
CA ARG A 148 16.59 -2.41 -4.08
C ARG A 148 17.20 -2.75 -2.72
N HIS A 149 16.45 -3.46 -1.87
CA HIS A 149 16.89 -3.89 -0.55
C HIS A 149 17.40 -5.34 -0.54
N GLY A 150 17.65 -5.92 -1.72
CA GLY A 150 18.19 -7.26 -1.85
C GLY A 150 17.19 -8.37 -1.56
N VAL A 151 15.88 -8.09 -1.58
CA VAL A 151 14.83 -9.07 -1.30
C VAL A 151 14.31 -9.65 -2.61
N PHE A 152 14.52 -10.95 -2.82
CA PHE A 152 13.86 -11.74 -3.85
C PHE A 152 12.50 -12.21 -3.31
N TRP A 153 11.42 -12.01 -4.06
CA TRP A 153 10.07 -12.33 -3.60
C TRP A 153 9.74 -13.81 -3.80
N GLY A 154 9.97 -14.35 -4.99
CA GLY A 154 9.79 -15.77 -5.31
C GLY A 154 8.36 -16.24 -5.54
N ASP A 155 7.35 -15.42 -5.23
CA ASP A 155 5.94 -15.67 -5.55
C ASP A 155 5.18 -14.35 -5.79
N CYS A 156 5.71 -13.56 -6.73
CA CYS A 156 5.15 -12.29 -7.17
C CYS A 156 3.73 -12.50 -7.74
N SER A 157 2.68 -12.26 -6.96
CA SER A 157 1.30 -12.53 -7.40
C SER A 157 0.31 -11.51 -6.85
N LEU A 158 -0.83 -11.38 -7.55
CA LEU A 158 -1.95 -10.55 -7.10
C LEU A 158 -2.60 -11.08 -5.81
N ASN A 159 -2.49 -12.39 -5.53
CA ASN A 159 -3.01 -13.02 -4.32
C ASN A 159 -2.14 -12.71 -3.09
N ASN A 160 -0.83 -12.61 -3.28
CA ASN A 160 0.14 -12.32 -2.21
C ASN A 160 0.36 -10.81 -2.01
N THR A 161 -0.51 -9.98 -2.61
CA THR A 161 -0.44 -8.52 -2.57
C THR A 161 -1.73 -7.94 -1.99
N LEU A 162 -1.58 -7.09 -0.98
CA LEU A 162 -2.66 -6.23 -0.50
C LEU A 162 -2.49 -4.82 -1.04
N PHE A 163 -3.60 -4.18 -1.39
CA PHE A 163 -3.62 -2.81 -1.88
C PHE A 163 -4.31 -1.92 -0.86
N VAL A 164 -3.68 -0.80 -0.51
CA VAL A 164 -4.29 0.25 0.29
C VAL A 164 -4.34 1.51 -0.56
N ARG A 165 -5.38 2.30 -0.37
CA ARG A 165 -5.48 3.59 -1.00
C ARG A 165 -4.65 4.61 -0.26
N ASP A 166 -3.76 5.29 -0.98
CA ASP A 166 -2.86 6.27 -0.42
C ASP A 166 -2.94 7.57 -1.22
N GLY A 167 -3.99 8.35 -0.94
CA GLY A 167 -4.26 9.58 -1.66
C GLY A 167 -4.80 9.27 -3.07
N GLN A 168 -4.06 9.69 -4.10
CA GLN A 168 -4.43 9.50 -5.50
C GLN A 168 -3.89 8.19 -6.11
N THR A 169 -3.02 7.49 -5.38
CA THR A 169 -2.36 6.26 -5.82
C THR A 169 -2.83 5.05 -5.00
N LEU A 170 -2.35 3.88 -5.40
CA LEU A 170 -2.44 2.66 -4.60
C LEU A 170 -1.05 2.33 -4.07
N GLN A 171 -0.99 1.88 -2.82
CA GLN A 171 0.19 1.27 -2.26
C GLN A 171 -0.03 -0.25 -2.20
N ALA A 172 0.87 -1.01 -2.81
CA ALA A 172 0.90 -2.46 -2.71
C ALA A 172 1.74 -2.86 -1.49
N SER A 173 1.34 -3.93 -0.80
CA SER A 173 2.09 -4.52 0.32
C SER A 173 2.20 -6.02 0.17
N LEU A 174 3.39 -6.55 0.43
CA LEU A 174 3.66 -7.98 0.46
C LEU A 174 3.03 -8.62 1.71
N VAL A 175 2.25 -9.68 1.51
CA VAL A 175 1.60 -10.41 2.63
C VAL A 175 2.30 -11.71 2.95
N ASP A 176 2.73 -12.42 1.91
CA ASP A 176 3.34 -13.73 2.03
C ASP A 176 4.81 -13.65 1.66
N ALA A 177 5.67 -13.87 2.65
CA ALA A 177 7.13 -13.86 2.48
C ALA A 177 7.72 -15.28 2.54
N GLU A 178 6.89 -16.33 2.46
CA GLU A 178 7.30 -17.73 2.59
C GLU A 178 8.40 -18.12 1.60
N THR A 179 8.26 -17.67 0.34
CA THR A 179 9.21 -17.93 -0.75
C THR A 179 10.34 -16.92 -0.84
N SER A 180 10.31 -15.88 0.00
CA SER A 180 11.23 -14.77 -0.11
C SER A 180 12.63 -15.10 0.42
N GLU A 181 13.62 -14.48 -0.21
CA GLU A 181 15.03 -14.61 0.16
C GLU A 181 15.63 -13.22 0.28
N VAL A 182 16.48 -13.01 1.28
CA VAL A 182 17.16 -11.71 1.44
C VAL A 182 18.65 -11.86 1.26
N HIS A 183 19.19 -11.13 0.29
CA HIS A 183 20.59 -11.14 -0.12
C HIS A 183 21.25 -9.82 0.32
N PRO A 184 22.08 -9.83 1.37
CA PRO A 184 22.72 -8.62 1.90
C PRO A 184 23.61 -7.88 0.89
N THR A 185 24.14 -8.59 -0.11
CA THR A 185 24.96 -8.02 -1.19
C THR A 185 24.12 -7.42 -2.33
N GLY A 186 22.80 -7.42 -2.22
CA GLY A 186 21.87 -7.10 -3.29
C GLY A 186 21.55 -8.30 -4.18
N LEU A 187 20.52 -8.15 -5.01
CA LEU A 187 20.11 -9.16 -5.99
C LEU A 187 20.94 -9.07 -7.27
N SER A 188 21.30 -10.24 -7.82
CA SER A 188 21.82 -10.35 -9.18
C SER A 188 20.74 -10.04 -10.23
N ASP A 189 21.16 -9.68 -11.43
CA ASP A 189 20.24 -9.43 -12.56
C ASP A 189 19.38 -10.66 -12.86
N GLY A 190 19.96 -11.87 -12.78
CA GLY A 190 19.24 -13.12 -13.00
C GLY A 190 18.15 -13.40 -11.96
N GLN A 191 18.36 -13.03 -10.70
CA GLN A 191 17.32 -13.14 -9.66
C GLN A 191 16.17 -12.17 -9.92
N ARG A 192 16.48 -10.94 -10.31
CA ARG A 192 15.44 -9.94 -10.64
C ARG A 192 14.63 -10.36 -11.85
N GLU A 193 15.28 -10.86 -12.91
CA GLU A 193 14.58 -11.36 -14.10
C GLU A 193 13.74 -12.62 -13.83
N LEU A 194 14.14 -13.45 -12.85
CA LEU A 194 13.33 -14.58 -12.40
C LEU A 194 12.03 -14.10 -11.73
N ASP A 195 12.12 -13.13 -10.80
CA ASP A 195 10.93 -12.54 -10.17
C ASP A 195 10.01 -11.87 -11.21
N LEU A 196 10.57 -11.22 -12.23
CA LEU A 196 9.78 -10.65 -13.33
C LEU A 196 9.07 -11.72 -14.17
N SER A 197 9.71 -12.85 -14.41
CA SER A 197 9.10 -13.97 -15.12
C SER A 197 7.94 -14.57 -14.32
N ILE A 198 8.13 -14.78 -13.01
CA ILE A 198 7.11 -15.24 -12.09
C ILE A 198 5.95 -14.24 -12.02
N LEU A 199 6.24 -12.95 -11.92
CA LEU A 199 5.24 -11.88 -11.90
C LEU A 199 4.34 -11.94 -13.13
N VAL A 200 4.91 -12.05 -14.33
CA VAL A 200 4.12 -12.09 -15.58
C VAL A 200 3.18 -13.30 -15.59
N GLU A 201 3.69 -14.48 -15.28
CA GLU A 201 2.90 -15.72 -15.27
C GLU A 201 1.76 -15.65 -14.25
N ASN A 202 2.07 -15.29 -13.00
CA ASN A 202 1.11 -15.23 -11.91
C ASN A 202 0.06 -14.13 -12.10
N VAL A 203 0.46 -12.94 -12.57
CA VAL A 203 -0.48 -11.84 -12.83
C VAL A 203 -1.39 -12.18 -14.00
N ALA A 204 -0.86 -12.72 -15.10
CA ALA A 204 -1.67 -13.12 -16.24
C ALA A 204 -2.71 -14.19 -15.83
N ALA A 205 -2.27 -15.25 -15.14
CA ALA A 205 -3.16 -16.31 -14.64
C ALA A 205 -4.23 -15.73 -13.70
N GLY A 206 -3.84 -14.96 -12.69
CA GLY A 206 -4.79 -14.37 -11.74
C GLY A 206 -5.80 -13.41 -12.38
N MET A 207 -5.42 -12.71 -13.46
CA MET A 207 -6.33 -11.84 -14.20
C MET A 207 -7.30 -12.63 -15.08
N ILE A 208 -6.84 -13.71 -15.72
CA ILE A 208 -7.70 -14.61 -16.52
C ILE A 208 -8.71 -15.31 -15.63
N ASP A 209 -8.27 -15.92 -14.52
CA ASP A 209 -9.15 -16.58 -13.55
C ASP A 209 -10.24 -15.62 -13.04
N LEU A 210 -9.86 -14.36 -12.78
CA LEU A 210 -10.80 -13.36 -12.35
C LEU A 210 -11.79 -12.99 -13.46
N ALA A 211 -11.32 -12.84 -14.71
CA ALA A 211 -12.19 -12.57 -15.84
C ALA A 211 -13.22 -13.68 -16.06
N GLU A 212 -12.80 -14.94 -15.93
CA GLU A 212 -13.69 -16.11 -16.00
C GLU A 212 -14.71 -16.12 -14.87
N SER A 213 -14.27 -15.89 -13.62
CA SER A 213 -15.17 -15.83 -12.45
C SER A 213 -16.23 -14.71 -12.54
N LEU A 214 -15.97 -13.68 -13.37
CA LEU A 214 -16.87 -12.56 -13.61
C LEU A 214 -17.64 -12.67 -14.94
N ASP A 215 -17.62 -13.86 -15.57
CA ASP A 215 -18.27 -14.16 -16.85
C ASP A 215 -17.93 -13.12 -17.93
N ARG A 216 -16.65 -12.73 -18.01
CA ARG A 216 -16.19 -11.75 -19.00
C ARG A 216 -16.05 -12.39 -20.39
N PRO A 217 -16.29 -11.60 -21.46
CA PRO A 217 -16.09 -12.08 -22.82
C PRO A 217 -14.64 -12.58 -23.02
N PRO A 218 -14.42 -13.76 -23.62
CA PRO A 218 -13.08 -14.31 -23.86
C PRO A 218 -12.13 -13.39 -24.63
N GLU A 219 -12.68 -12.43 -25.39
CA GLU A 219 -11.92 -11.43 -26.15
C GLU A 219 -11.09 -10.49 -25.28
N ILE A 220 -11.33 -10.43 -23.95
CA ILE A 220 -10.50 -9.65 -23.02
C ILE A 220 -9.17 -10.34 -22.72
N VAL A 221 -9.07 -11.67 -22.86
CA VAL A 221 -7.89 -12.46 -22.46
C VAL A 221 -6.59 -11.98 -23.13
N PRO A 222 -6.55 -11.73 -24.46
CA PRO A 222 -5.35 -11.19 -25.11
C PRO A 222 -4.89 -9.86 -24.50
N GLN A 223 -5.83 -8.96 -24.18
CA GLN A 223 -5.51 -7.69 -23.54
C GLN A 223 -4.91 -7.88 -22.14
N LEU A 224 -5.44 -8.83 -21.34
CA LEU A 224 -4.92 -9.11 -20.01
C LEU A 224 -3.50 -9.67 -20.05
N ILE A 225 -3.21 -10.54 -21.03
CA ILE A 225 -1.87 -11.08 -21.27
C ILE A 225 -0.91 -9.97 -21.70
N ASP A 226 -1.34 -9.08 -22.60
CA ASP A 226 -0.54 -7.93 -23.04
C ASP A 226 -0.23 -6.99 -21.87
N GLU A 227 -1.23 -6.71 -21.02
CA GLU A 227 -1.06 -5.88 -19.82
C GLU A 227 -0.05 -6.50 -18.83
N ALA A 228 -0.11 -7.81 -18.60
CA ALA A 228 0.86 -8.52 -17.75
C ALA A 228 2.26 -8.55 -18.38
N THR A 229 2.36 -8.79 -19.69
CA THR A 229 3.64 -8.87 -20.43
C THR A 229 4.33 -7.50 -20.51
N ALA A 230 3.61 -6.40 -20.37
CA ALA A 230 4.17 -5.05 -20.30
C ALA A 230 4.79 -4.70 -18.93
N LEU A 231 4.55 -5.49 -17.89
CA LEU A 231 5.03 -5.22 -16.53
C LEU A 231 6.56 -5.18 -16.40
N PRO A 232 7.33 -6.12 -16.98
CA PRO A 232 8.79 -6.08 -16.91
C PRO A 232 9.40 -4.80 -17.49
N ASP A 233 8.80 -4.24 -18.56
CA ASP A 233 9.30 -3.00 -19.15
C ASP A 233 9.06 -1.80 -18.24
N ARG A 234 7.91 -1.74 -17.55
CA ARG A 234 7.66 -0.72 -16.53
C ARG A 234 8.63 -0.86 -15.35
N TYR A 235 8.87 -2.08 -14.89
CA TYR A 235 9.86 -2.35 -13.86
C TYR A 235 11.25 -1.84 -14.27
N ARG A 236 11.70 -2.17 -15.49
CA ARG A 236 13.03 -1.76 -15.98
C ARG A 236 13.13 -0.25 -16.12
N GLN A 237 12.09 0.42 -16.62
CA GLN A 237 12.04 1.88 -16.69
C GLN A 237 12.22 2.53 -15.31
N LEU A 238 11.48 2.05 -14.32
CA LEU A 238 11.59 2.55 -12.95
C LEU A 238 12.95 2.20 -12.32
N TRP A 239 13.43 0.97 -12.50
CA TRP A 239 14.73 0.53 -12.01
C TRP A 239 15.86 1.39 -12.59
N ASP A 240 15.83 1.65 -13.89
CA ASP A 240 16.81 2.49 -14.57
C ASP A 240 16.71 3.94 -14.13
N ALA A 241 15.51 4.49 -13.92
CA ALA A 241 15.34 5.85 -13.39
C ALA A 241 15.99 6.02 -12.01
N LEU A 242 16.03 4.95 -11.20
CA LEU A 242 16.60 4.96 -9.85
C LEU A 242 18.10 4.64 -9.80
N HIS A 243 18.62 3.82 -10.73
CA HIS A 243 20.00 3.32 -10.67
C HIS A 243 20.90 3.86 -11.79
N THR A 244 20.32 4.25 -12.91
CA THR A 244 21.06 4.80 -14.05
C THR A 244 21.12 6.32 -13.93
N THR A 245 22.19 6.91 -14.45
CA THR A 245 22.40 8.36 -14.47
C THR A 245 22.19 8.91 -15.88
N PRO A 246 20.93 9.13 -16.32
CA PRO A 246 20.64 9.59 -17.68
C PRO A 246 21.31 10.94 -17.99
N VAL A 247 21.73 11.12 -19.23
CA VAL A 247 22.39 12.35 -19.70
C VAL A 247 21.41 13.15 -20.56
N PHE A 248 21.14 14.39 -20.15
CA PHE A 248 20.21 15.32 -20.79
C PHE A 248 20.95 16.51 -21.41
N ALA A 249 20.40 17.10 -22.47
CA ALA A 249 20.87 18.41 -22.94
C ALA A 249 20.39 19.52 -21.99
N PHE A 250 21.10 20.65 -21.94
CA PHE A 250 20.79 21.78 -21.05
C PHE A 250 19.36 22.36 -21.25
N GLY A 251 18.76 22.17 -22.43
CA GLY A 251 17.40 22.57 -22.75
C GLY A 251 16.30 21.61 -22.30
N ASP A 252 16.63 20.39 -21.84
CA ASP A 252 15.67 19.33 -21.53
C ASP A 252 15.10 19.41 -20.10
N ARG A 253 14.89 20.62 -19.57
CA ARG A 253 14.32 20.80 -18.21
C ARG A 253 12.98 20.06 -18.04
N TYR A 254 12.15 20.06 -19.08
CA TYR A 254 10.88 19.33 -19.10
C TYR A 254 11.04 17.82 -18.92
N ARG A 255 12.17 17.22 -19.36
CA ARG A 255 12.44 15.79 -19.17
C ARG A 255 12.82 15.48 -17.73
N ILE A 256 13.60 16.35 -17.10
CA ILE A 256 13.98 16.21 -15.69
C ILE A 256 12.72 16.31 -14.81
N GLU A 257 11.87 17.31 -15.06
CA GLU A 257 10.57 17.44 -14.38
C GLU A 257 9.66 16.23 -14.64
N GLY A 258 9.68 15.68 -15.85
CA GLY A 258 8.95 14.46 -16.21
C GLY A 258 9.38 13.25 -15.37
N VAL A 259 10.69 12.99 -15.26
CA VAL A 259 11.24 11.88 -14.44
C VAL A 259 10.87 12.05 -12.97
N ILE A 260 11.00 13.27 -12.43
CA ILE A 260 10.62 13.55 -11.04
C ILE A 260 9.13 13.32 -10.82
N ARG A 261 8.28 13.75 -11.76
CA ARG A 261 6.83 13.55 -11.69
C ARG A 261 6.48 12.06 -11.75
N GLU A 262 7.09 11.31 -12.67
CA GLU A 262 6.85 9.87 -12.81
C GLU A 262 7.24 9.10 -11.54
N LEU A 263 8.40 9.38 -10.95
CA LEU A 263 8.81 8.81 -9.67
C LEU A 263 7.80 9.14 -8.57
N ASN A 264 7.35 10.39 -8.52
CA ASN A 264 6.33 10.82 -7.57
C ASN A 264 4.98 10.11 -7.81
N ASP A 265 4.54 9.95 -9.05
CA ASP A 265 3.30 9.27 -9.40
C ASP A 265 3.35 7.77 -9.00
N LEU A 266 4.54 7.19 -8.99
CA LEU A 266 4.83 5.84 -8.51
C LEU A 266 5.08 5.76 -6.98
N GLY A 267 4.93 6.88 -6.26
CA GLY A 267 5.04 6.95 -4.80
C GLY A 267 6.46 7.04 -4.27
N PHE A 268 7.45 7.33 -5.11
CA PHE A 268 8.83 7.61 -4.68
C PHE A 268 9.00 9.09 -4.34
N ALA A 269 9.45 9.38 -3.13
CA ALA A 269 9.80 10.74 -2.70
C ALA A 269 11.21 11.10 -3.18
N VAL A 270 11.31 11.99 -4.18
CA VAL A 270 12.60 12.49 -4.65
C VAL A 270 13.19 13.44 -3.59
N ASP A 271 14.32 13.07 -3.01
CA ASP A 271 15.02 13.81 -1.94
C ASP A 271 16.02 14.83 -2.51
N GLU A 272 16.89 14.38 -3.42
CA GLU A 272 17.89 15.24 -4.05
C GLU A 272 17.96 15.00 -5.55
N VAL A 273 18.14 16.09 -6.31
CA VAL A 273 18.41 16.04 -7.75
C VAL A 273 19.76 16.70 -8.02
N SER A 274 20.75 15.89 -8.42
CA SER A 274 22.09 16.36 -8.76
C SER A 274 22.27 16.36 -10.28
N LEU A 275 22.56 17.54 -10.85
CA LEU A 275 22.93 17.69 -12.26
C LEU A 275 24.44 17.90 -12.38
N ARG A 276 25.16 16.92 -12.94
CA ARG A 276 26.61 17.00 -13.16
C ARG A 276 26.92 17.25 -14.64
N PRO A 277 27.61 18.34 -15.02
CA PRO A 277 27.98 18.58 -16.41
C PRO A 277 28.86 17.44 -16.96
N VAL A 278 28.58 16.97 -18.18
CA VAL A 278 29.35 15.91 -18.86
C VAL A 278 30.12 16.46 -20.08
N GLY A 279 29.88 17.72 -20.46
CA GLY A 279 30.44 18.36 -21.66
C GLY A 279 29.39 18.57 -22.76
N ASP A 280 29.69 19.39 -23.77
CA ASP A 280 28.81 19.71 -24.91
C ASP A 280 27.42 20.24 -24.53
N GLY A 281 27.32 20.99 -23.44
CA GLY A 281 26.02 21.47 -22.94
C GLY A 281 25.10 20.35 -22.46
N ARG A 282 25.64 19.19 -22.08
CA ARG A 282 24.89 18.07 -21.50
C ARG A 282 25.19 17.93 -20.00
N SER A 283 24.17 17.50 -19.26
CA SER A 283 24.23 17.24 -17.82
C SER A 283 23.70 15.85 -17.51
N ARG A 284 24.38 15.15 -16.62
CA ARG A 284 24.00 13.86 -16.06
C ARG A 284 23.10 14.10 -14.86
N LEU A 285 21.88 13.55 -14.90
CA LEU A 285 20.89 13.62 -13.83
C LEU A 285 21.07 12.43 -12.90
N GLN A 286 21.35 12.71 -11.63
CA GLN A 286 21.31 11.74 -10.56
C GLN A 286 20.14 12.10 -9.65
N VAL A 287 19.19 11.17 -9.51
CA VAL A 287 18.05 11.32 -8.60
C VAL A 287 18.33 10.47 -7.37
N SER A 288 18.35 11.09 -6.20
CA SER A 288 18.30 10.38 -4.92
C SER A 288 16.84 10.33 -4.48
N VAL A 289 16.36 9.12 -4.23
CA VAL A 289 15.03 8.92 -3.67
C VAL A 289 15.18 8.66 -2.19
N GLY A 290 14.48 9.46 -1.39
CA GLY A 290 14.48 9.38 0.06
C GLY A 290 13.73 8.14 0.57
N ASP A 291 13.69 8.01 1.90
CA ASP A 291 12.90 6.99 2.57
C ASP A 291 11.40 7.20 2.24
N ARG A 292 10.64 6.11 2.09
CA ARG A 292 9.19 6.12 1.77
C ARG A 292 8.33 6.70 2.90
N THR A 293 8.96 7.21 3.95
CA THR A 293 8.33 7.81 5.12
C THR A 293 8.60 9.31 5.26
N PHE A 294 9.25 9.94 4.27
CA PHE A 294 9.68 11.34 4.37
C PHE A 294 8.51 12.30 4.63
N HIS A 295 7.49 12.29 3.76
CA HIS A 295 6.36 13.21 3.87
C HIS A 295 5.50 12.87 5.08
N CYS A 296 5.26 11.58 5.36
CA CYS A 296 4.47 11.19 6.52
C CYS A 296 5.16 11.56 7.85
N THR A 297 6.49 11.42 7.94
CA THR A 297 7.28 11.86 9.10
C THR A 297 7.23 13.37 9.27
N LEU A 298 7.36 14.13 8.17
CA LEU A 298 7.27 15.59 8.21
C LEU A 298 5.88 16.06 8.64
N LEU A 299 4.83 15.53 8.03
CA LEU A 299 3.45 15.88 8.37
C LEU A 299 3.18 15.55 9.84
N ARG A 300 3.52 14.34 10.30
CA ARG A 300 3.35 13.93 11.70
C ARG A 300 4.07 14.85 12.66
N ARG A 301 5.28 15.30 12.35
CA ARG A 301 6.03 16.26 13.17
C ARG A 301 5.32 17.62 13.26
N LEU A 302 4.66 18.06 12.20
CA LEU A 302 3.99 19.36 12.11
C LEU A 302 2.59 19.35 12.74
N THR A 303 1.85 18.26 12.58
CA THR A 303 0.40 18.21 12.86
C THR A 303 0.01 17.11 13.85
N GLY A 304 0.88 16.12 14.07
CA GLY A 304 0.59 14.92 14.85
C GLY A 304 -0.22 13.85 14.10
N VAL A 305 -0.61 14.10 12.85
CA VAL A 305 -1.45 13.18 12.08
C VAL A 305 -0.58 12.09 11.43
N GLU A 306 -0.99 10.83 11.60
CA GLU A 306 -0.35 9.66 11.00
C GLU A 306 -1.14 9.20 9.77
N VAL A 307 -0.49 9.20 8.61
CA VAL A 307 -1.09 8.92 7.29
C VAL A 307 -0.09 8.21 6.38
N GLY A 308 -0.55 7.69 5.24
CA GLY A 308 0.31 7.16 4.18
C GLY A 308 1.14 8.26 3.49
N GLU A 309 2.17 7.87 2.74
CA GLU A 309 3.11 8.80 2.11
C GLU A 309 2.45 9.65 1.01
N GLY A 310 1.60 9.03 0.19
CA GLY A 310 0.82 9.69 -0.85
C GLY A 310 -0.20 10.68 -0.28
N GLN A 311 -0.90 10.30 0.80
CA GLN A 311 -1.76 11.20 1.58
C GLN A 311 -0.94 12.36 2.15
N ALA A 312 0.19 12.08 2.80
CA ALA A 312 1.03 13.10 3.42
C ALA A 312 1.48 14.17 2.42
N ARG A 313 1.87 13.75 1.22
CA ARG A 313 2.26 14.67 0.15
C ARG A 313 1.13 15.62 -0.26
N ILE A 314 -0.09 15.09 -0.44
CA ILE A 314 -1.27 15.91 -0.78
C ILE A 314 -1.54 16.93 0.34
N LEU A 315 -1.52 16.46 1.59
CA LEU A 315 -1.79 17.28 2.76
C LEU A 315 -0.73 18.36 3.00
N LEU A 316 0.55 18.04 2.82
CA LEU A 316 1.64 19.03 2.89
C LEU A 316 1.52 20.07 1.78
N GLY A 317 1.04 19.68 0.59
CA GLY A 317 0.70 20.61 -0.49
C GLY A 317 -0.37 21.62 -0.08
N ASP A 318 -1.48 21.14 0.49
CA ASP A 318 -2.57 22.01 0.95
C ASP A 318 -2.14 22.89 2.15
N LEU A 319 -1.33 22.36 3.06
CA LEU A 319 -0.71 23.12 4.14
C LEU A 319 0.16 24.28 3.61
N ASN A 320 0.99 24.02 2.61
CA ASN A 320 1.83 25.06 1.99
C ASN A 320 0.98 26.13 1.29
N ALA A 321 -0.09 25.74 0.61
CA ALA A 321 -1.04 26.68 0.03
C ALA A 321 -1.70 27.57 1.10
N HIS A 322 -2.09 27.01 2.24
CA HIS A 322 -2.64 27.77 3.37
C HIS A 322 -1.64 28.74 3.99
N ARG A 323 -0.38 28.31 4.15
CA ARG A 323 0.72 29.17 4.61
C ARG A 323 0.89 30.38 3.70
N GLU A 324 0.83 30.17 2.39
CA GLU A 324 1.02 31.20 1.38
C GLU A 324 -0.15 32.18 1.36
N TRP A 325 -1.38 31.69 1.54
CA TRP A 325 -2.56 32.52 1.77
C TRP A 325 -2.42 33.40 3.02
N MET A 326 -1.94 32.85 4.15
CA MET A 326 -1.74 33.63 5.39
C MET A 326 -0.65 34.70 5.23
N ARG A 327 0.46 34.37 4.55
CA ARG A 327 1.52 35.34 4.22
C ARG A 327 0.96 36.48 3.36
N GLY A 328 0.16 36.17 2.34
CA GLY A 328 -0.49 37.18 1.49
C GLY A 328 -1.43 38.12 2.25
N ARG A 329 -2.13 37.62 3.27
CA ARG A 329 -3.05 38.44 4.10
C ARG A 329 -2.37 39.29 5.15
N THR A 330 -1.30 38.78 5.76
CA THR A 330 -0.62 39.44 6.89
C THR A 330 0.56 40.30 6.44
N GLY A 331 1.10 40.04 5.25
CA GLY A 331 2.34 40.65 4.77
C GLY A 331 3.59 40.23 5.56
N GLN A 332 3.46 39.24 6.44
CA GLN A 332 4.52 38.75 7.31
C GLN A 332 4.85 37.30 7.00
N ASP A 333 6.10 36.91 7.27
CA ASP A 333 6.46 35.50 7.20
C ASP A 333 5.77 34.73 8.33
N VAL A 334 5.16 33.61 7.97
CA VAL A 334 4.48 32.71 8.90
C VAL A 334 5.38 31.51 9.13
N SER A 335 5.68 31.24 10.41
CA SER A 335 6.41 30.03 10.77
C SER A 335 5.60 28.78 10.43
N GLU A 336 6.30 27.72 10.05
CA GLU A 336 5.70 26.46 9.61
C GLU A 336 4.77 25.85 10.67
N ARG A 337 5.14 25.93 11.96
CA ARG A 337 4.29 25.44 13.06
C ARG A 337 3.00 26.23 13.22
N VAL A 338 3.04 27.55 13.06
CA VAL A 338 1.84 28.41 13.14
C VAL A 338 0.93 28.13 11.95
N ALA A 339 1.50 27.96 10.75
CA ALA A 339 0.74 27.56 9.58
C ALA A 339 0.10 26.18 9.76
N ALA A 340 0.86 25.19 10.24
CA ALA A 340 0.40 23.83 10.47
C ALA A 340 -0.78 23.78 11.45
N ARG A 341 -0.68 24.48 12.58
CA ARG A 341 -1.77 24.53 13.56
C ARG A 341 -3.02 25.20 12.99
N SER A 342 -2.85 26.37 12.35
CA SER A 342 -3.95 27.11 11.73
C SER A 342 -4.64 26.29 10.65
N TRP A 343 -3.87 25.64 9.77
CA TRP A 343 -4.38 24.76 8.72
C TRP A 343 -5.10 23.54 9.29
N ALA A 344 -4.54 22.91 10.33
CA ALA A 344 -5.18 21.77 10.97
C ALA A 344 -6.58 22.13 11.51
N ASP A 345 -6.66 23.23 12.25
CA ASP A 345 -7.90 23.67 12.91
C ASP A 345 -8.96 24.18 11.90
N HIS A 346 -8.55 24.85 10.80
CA HIS A 346 -9.49 25.55 9.90
C HIS A 346 -9.73 24.85 8.55
N CYS A 347 -8.82 23.98 8.12
CA CYS A 347 -8.89 23.33 6.81
C CYS A 347 -8.97 21.81 6.95
N LEU A 348 -8.00 21.21 7.64
CA LEU A 348 -7.89 19.75 7.73
C LEU A 348 -9.07 19.14 8.48
N GLU A 349 -9.24 19.42 9.78
CA GLU A 349 -10.27 18.77 10.60
C GLU A 349 -11.70 19.06 10.09
N PRO A 350 -12.06 20.31 9.73
CA PRO A 350 -13.39 20.58 9.17
C PRO A 350 -13.58 19.93 7.79
N GLY A 351 -12.55 19.95 6.94
CA GLY A 351 -12.59 19.38 5.60
C GLY A 351 -12.71 17.87 5.60
N MET A 352 -11.96 17.19 6.47
CA MET A 352 -12.04 15.76 6.74
C MET A 352 -13.46 15.31 7.09
N ARG A 353 -14.07 15.98 8.08
CA ARG A 353 -15.43 15.66 8.53
C ARG A 353 -16.46 15.87 7.42
N ALA A 354 -16.40 17.01 6.73
CA ALA A 354 -17.34 17.34 5.66
C ALA A 354 -17.20 16.39 4.45
N ALA A 355 -15.97 16.04 4.08
CA ALA A 355 -15.72 15.10 2.98
C ALA A 355 -16.18 13.69 3.32
N HIS A 356 -15.94 13.23 4.55
CA HIS A 356 -16.39 11.91 5.00
C HIS A 356 -17.92 11.82 5.03
N GLU A 357 -18.58 12.87 5.50
CA GLU A 357 -20.04 12.98 5.46
C GLU A 357 -20.57 12.97 4.01
N ALA A 358 -19.93 13.69 3.09
CA ALA A 358 -20.30 13.70 1.68
C ALA A 358 -20.16 12.32 1.01
N LEU A 359 -19.27 11.47 1.51
CA LEU A 359 -19.09 10.07 1.09
C LEU A 359 -19.96 9.08 1.89
N GLY A 360 -20.85 9.56 2.76
CA GLY A 360 -21.73 8.71 3.57
C GLY A 360 -20.98 7.90 4.64
N GLY A 361 -19.82 8.36 5.10
CA GLY A 361 -19.01 7.68 6.10
C GLY A 361 -18.14 6.55 5.56
N VAL A 362 -18.01 6.41 4.24
CA VAL A 362 -17.17 5.37 3.61
C VAL A 362 -15.69 5.77 3.68
N GLY A 363 -14.81 4.80 3.98
CA GLY A 363 -13.38 5.00 4.10
C GLY A 363 -12.95 5.80 5.33
N SER A 364 -11.69 6.26 5.33
CA SER A 364 -11.15 7.13 6.37
C SER A 364 -11.42 8.60 6.07
N GLU A 365 -11.58 9.41 7.12
CA GLU A 365 -11.79 10.85 6.98
C GLU A 365 -10.62 11.54 6.24
N VAL A 366 -9.39 11.08 6.47
CA VAL A 366 -8.19 11.60 5.81
C VAL A 366 -8.25 11.33 4.30
N GLN A 367 -8.59 10.10 3.90
CA GLN A 367 -8.69 9.75 2.49
C GLN A 367 -9.83 10.52 1.81
N ALA A 368 -10.96 10.71 2.50
CA ALA A 368 -12.06 11.54 2.01
C ALA A 368 -11.61 12.99 1.76
N TYR A 369 -10.78 13.55 2.63
CA TYR A 369 -10.23 14.89 2.43
C TYR A 369 -9.26 14.96 1.24
N CYS A 370 -8.36 13.98 1.09
CA CYS A 370 -7.51 13.89 -0.11
C CYS A 370 -8.34 13.83 -1.40
N ASP A 371 -9.45 13.09 -1.38
CA ASP A 371 -10.38 12.99 -2.52
C ASP A 371 -11.08 14.32 -2.80
N LEU A 372 -11.49 15.05 -1.76
CA LEU A 372 -12.04 16.39 -1.90
C LEU A 372 -11.04 17.34 -2.57
N LEU A 373 -9.78 17.31 -2.15
CA LEU A 373 -8.72 18.16 -2.71
C LEU A 373 -8.47 17.85 -4.20
N GLU A 374 -8.45 16.56 -4.58
CA GLU A 374 -8.35 16.15 -6.00
C GLU A 374 -9.55 16.64 -6.81
N VAL A 375 -10.78 16.40 -6.33
CA VAL A 375 -12.00 16.81 -7.02
C VAL A 375 -12.04 18.32 -7.21
N ARG A 376 -11.67 19.09 -6.17
CA ARG A 376 -11.57 20.56 -6.24
C ARG A 376 -10.58 21.00 -7.32
N TRP A 377 -9.40 20.38 -7.36
CA TRP A 377 -8.38 20.69 -8.36
C TRP A 377 -8.88 20.41 -9.79
N LEU A 378 -9.42 19.23 -10.06
CA LEU A 378 -9.93 18.85 -11.38
C LEU A 378 -11.08 19.75 -11.86
N LEU A 379 -11.99 20.13 -10.96
CA LEU A 379 -13.08 21.05 -11.30
C LEU A 379 -12.56 22.45 -11.58
N SER A 380 -11.58 22.92 -10.80
CA SER A 380 -10.98 24.23 -10.99
C SER A 380 -10.20 24.32 -12.29
N GLU A 381 -9.47 23.26 -12.66
CA GLU A 381 -8.77 23.15 -13.93
C GLU A 381 -9.74 23.27 -15.11
N ARG A 382 -10.87 22.55 -15.05
CA ARG A 382 -11.91 22.60 -16.10
C ARG A 382 -12.62 23.95 -16.19
N ALA A 383 -12.82 24.61 -15.05
CA ALA A 383 -13.44 25.92 -15.00
C ALA A 383 -12.47 27.07 -15.34
N GLY A 384 -11.16 26.82 -15.30
CA GLY A 384 -10.12 27.85 -15.42
C GLY A 384 -10.08 28.82 -14.22
N ALA A 385 -10.72 28.46 -13.11
CA ALA A 385 -10.83 29.27 -11.89
C ALA A 385 -11.13 28.39 -10.67
N ASP A 386 -10.81 28.84 -9.47
CA ASP A 386 -11.11 28.12 -8.23
C ASP A 386 -12.63 28.02 -8.01
N VAL A 387 -13.14 26.78 -7.88
CA VAL A 387 -14.55 26.49 -7.64
C VAL A 387 -14.93 26.46 -6.15
N GLY A 388 -13.94 26.43 -5.26
CA GLY A 388 -14.13 26.35 -3.81
C GLY A 388 -14.61 24.99 -3.29
N ASN A 389 -14.68 24.86 -1.96
CA ASN A 389 -14.98 23.59 -1.28
C ASN A 389 -16.43 23.15 -1.43
N GLU A 390 -17.40 24.06 -1.50
CA GLU A 390 -18.83 23.72 -1.58
C GLU A 390 -19.16 22.98 -2.87
N ALA A 391 -18.68 23.50 -4.02
CA ALA A 391 -18.84 22.84 -5.30
C ALA A 391 -18.12 21.48 -5.35
N ALA A 392 -16.93 21.40 -4.77
CA ALA A 392 -16.15 20.16 -4.71
C ALA A 392 -16.82 19.09 -3.83
N LEU A 393 -17.37 19.45 -2.66
CA LEU A 393 -18.11 18.54 -1.78
C LEU A 393 -19.36 18.00 -2.47
N ALA A 394 -20.12 18.86 -3.16
CA ALA A 394 -21.29 18.44 -3.93
C ALA A 394 -20.93 17.47 -5.06
N ALA A 395 -19.75 17.64 -5.67
CA ALA A 395 -19.26 16.72 -6.69
C ALA A 395 -18.72 15.41 -6.09
N LEU A 396 -18.07 15.45 -4.92
CA LEU A 396 -17.52 14.27 -4.25
C LEU A 396 -18.62 13.24 -3.95
N GLY A 397 -19.78 13.68 -3.45
CA GLY A 397 -20.91 12.81 -3.09
C GLY A 397 -21.69 12.15 -4.25
N GLY A 398 -21.14 12.10 -5.47
CA GLY A 398 -21.73 11.32 -6.57
C GLY A 398 -21.49 11.81 -7.99
N ARG A 399 -20.76 12.92 -8.18
CA ARG A 399 -20.44 13.50 -9.50
C ARG A 399 -18.94 13.72 -9.72
N ALA A 400 -18.09 12.98 -9.01
CA ALA A 400 -16.65 13.11 -9.15
C ALA A 400 -16.25 12.97 -10.65
N PRO A 401 -15.24 13.72 -11.11
CA PRO A 401 -14.66 13.56 -12.44
C PRO A 401 -14.36 12.08 -12.79
N THR A 402 -14.54 11.68 -14.05
CA THR A 402 -14.35 10.27 -14.50
C THR A 402 -12.92 9.75 -14.35
N ASP A 403 -11.98 10.66 -14.33
CA ASP A 403 -10.54 10.53 -14.18
C ASP A 403 -10.05 10.65 -12.72
N SER A 404 -10.92 11.06 -11.80
CA SER A 404 -10.59 11.20 -10.37
C SER A 404 -10.40 9.85 -9.69
N ALA A 405 -9.35 9.76 -8.87
CA ALA A 405 -9.14 8.67 -7.94
C ALA A 405 -10.31 8.50 -6.96
N ALA A 406 -11.01 9.59 -6.59
CA ALA A 406 -12.19 9.57 -5.71
C ALA A 406 -13.28 8.57 -6.11
N LYS A 407 -13.35 8.15 -7.38
CA LYS A 407 -14.27 7.07 -7.80
C LYS A 407 -13.92 5.69 -7.24
N MET A 408 -12.71 5.53 -6.70
CA MET A 408 -12.28 4.34 -5.97
C MET A 408 -12.80 4.33 -4.53
N ALA A 409 -13.45 5.39 -4.04
CA ALA A 409 -14.02 5.44 -2.69
C ALA A 409 -15.07 4.35 -2.43
N VAL A 410 -15.73 3.84 -3.47
CA VAL A 410 -16.66 2.69 -3.36
C VAL A 410 -15.92 1.40 -2.94
N ALA A 411 -14.61 1.33 -3.18
CA ALA A 411 -13.77 0.24 -2.72
C ALA A 411 -13.42 0.36 -1.23
N ASP A 412 -13.52 1.53 -0.60
CA ASP A 412 -13.14 1.77 0.81
C ASP A 412 -14.19 1.31 1.86
N THR A 413 -15.24 0.56 1.48
CA THR A 413 -16.22 0.01 2.42
C THR A 413 -15.62 -1.08 3.30
N ARG A 414 -15.85 -0.99 4.62
CA ARG A 414 -15.31 -1.89 5.64
C ARG A 414 -15.74 -3.34 5.39
N ASP A 415 -14.84 -4.28 5.72
CA ASP A 415 -15.03 -5.72 5.54
C ASP A 415 -16.27 -6.29 6.28
N ASP A 416 -16.72 -5.63 7.34
CA ASP A 416 -17.86 -6.03 8.18
C ASP A 416 -19.24 -5.66 7.61
N GLN A 417 -19.30 -4.89 6.52
CA GLN A 417 -20.56 -4.45 5.90
C GLN A 417 -20.92 -5.18 4.60
N LEU A 418 -20.22 -6.26 4.26
CA LEU A 418 -20.44 -6.96 2.99
C LEU A 418 -21.40 -8.15 3.13
N PRO A 419 -22.42 -8.25 2.25
CA PRO A 419 -23.19 -9.48 2.15
C PRO A 419 -22.25 -10.61 1.69
N ARG A 420 -22.38 -11.78 2.34
CA ARG A 420 -21.71 -13.01 1.93
C ARG A 420 -21.92 -13.24 0.44
N SER A 421 -20.85 -13.54 -0.31
CA SER A 421 -21.00 -14.15 -1.62
C SER A 421 -21.76 -15.45 -1.42
N THR A 422 -23.02 -15.48 -1.82
CA THR A 422 -23.73 -16.74 -2.02
C THR A 422 -23.12 -17.40 -3.25
N ASP A 423 -22.63 -18.62 -3.05
CA ASP A 423 -22.11 -19.55 -4.07
C ASP A 423 -22.86 -19.54 -5.41
#